data_AF-A0A2G2LH97-F1
#
_entry.id   AF-A0A2G2LH97-F1
#
_cell.length_a   1.000
_cell.length_b   1.000
_cell.length_c   1.000
_cell.angle_alpha   90.00
_cell.angle_beta   90.00
_cell.angle_gamma   90.00
#
_symmetry.space_group_name_H-M   'P 1'
#
loop_
_entity.id
_entity.type
_entity.pdbx_description
1 polymer ?
#
loop_
_entity_poly.entity_id
_entity_poly.type
_entity_poly.pdbx_seq_one_letter_code
_entity_poly.pdbx_strand_id
1 'polypeptide(L)'
;MHTTTGIITYEPRRNLKGGSKWWLTVELPYFFGTMDYYRWLIDTNWVDADSRSMKRAYHRPSHPPHLSINRGEEPRANGEDWGKFMAGRKVKVHYSNLIRQTSRRIDGKDHFWFIDAEIEDYVKLRKHFGLRYDYKGVPFKGHITVARAY
;
A
#
# COMPACT_ATOMS: atom_id res chain seq x y z
N MET A 1 8.10 -15.57 -0.37
CA MET A 1 8.06 -14.14 -0.76
C MET A 1 8.45 -14.03 -2.22
N HIS A 2 7.82 -13.13 -2.95
CA HIS A 2 8.10 -12.84 -4.36
C HIS A 2 8.66 -11.42 -4.50
N THR A 3 9.23 -11.12 -5.67
CA THR A 3 9.87 -9.82 -5.93
C THR A 3 9.31 -9.20 -7.20
N THR A 4 9.10 -7.89 -7.19
CA THR A 4 8.80 -7.07 -8.37
C THR A 4 9.61 -5.78 -8.32
N THR A 5 9.54 -5.00 -9.40
CA THR A 5 10.17 -3.68 -9.48
C THR A 5 9.09 -2.62 -9.47
N GLY A 6 9.21 -1.69 -8.52
CA GLY A 6 8.39 -0.50 -8.45
C GLY A 6 9.13 0.76 -8.86
N ILE A 7 8.38 1.84 -9.10
CA ILE A 7 8.90 3.17 -9.39
C ILE A 7 8.38 4.09 -8.30
N ILE A 8 9.28 4.79 -7.60
CA ILE A 8 8.86 5.78 -6.61
C ILE A 8 8.23 6.97 -7.33
N THR A 9 6.98 7.26 -7.02
CA THR A 9 6.23 8.40 -7.54
C THR A 9 5.78 9.31 -6.40
N TYR A 10 5.94 10.61 -6.63
CA TYR A 10 5.59 11.64 -5.66
C TYR A 10 4.43 12.48 -6.17
N GLU A 11 3.36 12.53 -5.38
CA GLU A 11 2.18 13.35 -5.66
C GLU A 11 1.87 14.31 -4.49
N PRO A 12 2.58 15.45 -4.38
CA PRO A 12 2.40 16.44 -3.29
C PRO A 12 1.06 17.16 -3.27
N ARG A 13 0.31 17.07 -4.37
CA ARG A 13 -0.87 17.91 -4.62
C ARG A 13 -2.10 17.08 -4.91
N ARG A 14 -2.15 15.85 -4.40
CA ARG A 14 -3.39 15.10 -4.45
C ARG A 14 -4.33 15.68 -3.40
N ASN A 15 -5.48 16.19 -3.83
CA ASN A 15 -6.59 16.51 -2.93
C ASN A 15 -7.19 15.20 -2.41
N LEU A 16 -6.47 14.55 -1.49
CA LEU A 16 -6.98 13.39 -0.79
C LEU A 16 -8.17 13.80 0.07
N LYS A 17 -9.19 12.94 0.12
CA LYS A 17 -10.33 13.10 1.03
C LYS A 17 -9.78 13.27 2.46
N GLY A 18 -10.01 14.44 3.07
CA GLY A 18 -9.46 14.81 4.37
C GLY A 18 -8.32 15.87 4.35
N GLY A 19 -8.01 16.48 3.20
CA GLY A 19 -7.08 17.63 3.12
C GLY A 19 -5.59 17.27 3.21
N SER A 20 -5.28 15.97 3.21
CA SER A 20 -3.90 15.48 3.24
C SER A 20 -3.17 15.82 1.94
N LYS A 21 -2.07 16.58 2.03
CA LYS A 21 -1.22 16.97 0.90
C LYS A 21 -0.05 16.01 0.67
N TRP A 22 0.29 15.18 1.64
CA TRP A 22 1.50 14.35 1.59
C TRP A 22 1.16 12.92 1.16
N TRP A 23 1.50 12.56 -0.08
CA TRP A 23 1.40 11.17 -0.54
C TRP A 23 2.66 10.78 -1.32
N LEU A 24 3.35 9.76 -0.82
CA LEU A 24 4.46 9.09 -1.50
C LEU A 24 4.08 7.65 -1.79
N THR A 25 4.19 7.26 -3.05
CA THR A 25 3.84 5.93 -3.51
C THR A 25 4.99 5.27 -4.25
N VAL A 26 4.93 3.94 -4.30
CA VAL A 26 5.66 3.15 -5.29
C VAL A 26 4.64 2.55 -6.22
N GLU A 27 4.64 3.02 -7.46
CA GLU A 27 3.85 2.45 -8.54
C GLU A 27 4.47 1.13 -9.00
N LEU A 28 3.61 0.18 -9.34
CA LEU A 28 4.02 -1.17 -9.70
C LEU A 28 3.59 -1.49 -11.15
N PRO A 29 4.23 -0.87 -12.16
CA PRO A 29 3.79 -0.98 -13.56
C PRO A 29 3.90 -2.40 -14.12
N TYR A 30 4.77 -3.25 -13.55
CA TYR A 30 4.93 -4.65 -13.96
C TYR A 30 4.07 -5.61 -13.13
N PHE A 31 3.18 -5.10 -12.28
CA PHE A 31 2.40 -5.91 -11.35
C PHE A 31 0.96 -6.14 -11.81
N PHE A 32 0.55 -5.63 -12.97
CA PHE A 32 -0.83 -5.80 -13.46
C PHE A 32 -1.23 -7.28 -13.60
N GLY A 33 -0.42 -8.11 -14.26
CA GLY A 33 -0.74 -9.54 -14.39
C GLY A 33 -0.81 -10.27 -13.04
N THR A 34 0.08 -9.95 -12.10
CA THR A 34 0.03 -10.47 -10.73
C THR A 34 -1.21 -9.98 -9.97
N MET A 35 -1.58 -8.72 -10.15
CA MET A 35 -2.79 -8.15 -9.57
C MET A 35 -4.05 -8.84 -10.12
N ASP A 36 -4.09 -9.16 -11.40
CA ASP A 36 -5.22 -9.84 -12.03
C ASP A 36 -5.39 -11.26 -11.48
N TYR A 37 -4.29 -11.97 -11.20
CA TYR A 37 -4.35 -13.25 -10.48
C TYR A 37 -4.99 -13.11 -9.08
N TYR A 38 -4.56 -12.14 -8.27
CA TYR A 38 -5.15 -11.92 -6.95
C TYR A 38 -6.62 -11.48 -7.02
N ARG A 39 -6.97 -10.68 -8.04
CA ARG A 39 -8.36 -10.28 -8.27
C ARG A 39 -9.22 -11.48 -8.63
N TRP A 40 -8.75 -12.36 -9.53
CA TRP A 40 -9.43 -13.60 -9.86
C TRP A 40 -9.64 -14.49 -8.62
N LEU A 41 -8.64 -14.60 -7.73
CA LEU A 41 -8.79 -15.32 -6.46
C LEU A 41 -9.90 -14.73 -5.58
N ILE A 42 -10.00 -13.40 -5.48
CA ILE A 42 -11.09 -12.75 -4.76
C ILE A 42 -12.42 -13.03 -5.46
N ASP A 43 -12.51 -12.83 -6.78
CA ASP A 43 -13.76 -13.02 -7.52
C ASP A 43 -14.32 -14.44 -7.36
N THR A 44 -13.44 -15.43 -7.25
CA THR A 44 -13.82 -16.84 -7.08
C THR A 44 -14.14 -17.23 -5.63
N ASN A 45 -13.62 -16.52 -4.63
CA ASN A 45 -13.68 -16.95 -3.22
C ASN A 45 -14.15 -15.87 -2.23
N TRP A 46 -14.61 -14.70 -2.69
CA TRP A 46 -14.86 -13.55 -1.79
C TRP A 46 -15.91 -13.81 -0.72
N VAL A 47 -16.92 -14.64 -1.03
CA VAL A 47 -17.98 -15.03 -0.08
C VAL A 47 -17.35 -15.71 1.13
N ASP A 48 -16.45 -16.65 0.91
CA ASP A 48 -15.77 -17.38 1.98
C ASP A 48 -14.66 -16.55 2.62
N ALA A 49 -14.00 -15.70 1.83
CA ALA A 49 -12.91 -14.84 2.30
C ALA A 49 -13.38 -13.59 3.07
N ASP A 50 -14.66 -13.21 3.00
CA ASP A 50 -15.19 -12.10 3.78
C ASP A 50 -15.39 -12.53 5.24
N SER A 51 -14.66 -11.87 6.14
CA SER A 51 -14.65 -12.15 7.57
C SER A 51 -15.98 -11.85 8.29
N ARG A 52 -16.96 -11.25 7.60
CA ARG A 52 -18.29 -11.02 8.15
C ARG A 52 -19.25 -12.19 7.96
N SER A 53 -20.16 -12.32 8.91
CA SER A 53 -21.27 -13.28 8.85
C SER A 53 -22.24 -12.94 7.72
N MET A 54 -22.62 -11.66 7.59
CA MET A 54 -23.35 -11.13 6.43
C MET A 54 -22.35 -10.70 5.37
N LYS A 55 -22.43 -11.34 4.20
CA LYS A 55 -21.46 -11.20 3.11
C LYS A 55 -21.66 -9.88 2.38
N ARG A 56 -20.55 -9.16 2.18
CA ARG A 56 -20.56 -7.84 1.59
C ARG A 56 -20.09 -7.85 0.15
N ALA A 57 -20.76 -7.07 -0.67
CA ALA A 57 -20.25 -6.78 -1.99
C ALA A 57 -18.91 -6.04 -1.91
N TYR A 58 -18.13 -6.15 -2.97
CA TYR A 58 -16.83 -5.51 -3.07
C TYR A 58 -16.59 -4.95 -4.47
N HIS A 59 -15.62 -4.05 -4.56
CA HIS A 59 -15.15 -3.48 -5.81
C HIS A 59 -13.63 -3.55 -5.91
N ARG A 60 -13.15 -3.53 -7.15
CA ARG A 60 -11.73 -3.38 -7.47
C ARG A 60 -11.36 -1.90 -7.37
N PRO A 61 -10.18 -1.55 -6.82
CA PRO A 61 -9.70 -0.18 -6.85
C PRO A 61 -9.53 0.29 -8.30
N SER A 62 -9.95 1.53 -8.57
CA SER A 62 -9.84 2.14 -9.91
C SER A 62 -8.43 2.61 -10.25
N HIS A 63 -7.53 2.69 -9.26
CA HIS A 63 -6.17 3.15 -9.44
C HIS A 63 -5.22 1.97 -9.78
N PRO A 64 -4.08 2.25 -10.45
CA PRO A 64 -3.01 1.26 -10.62
C PRO A 64 -2.54 0.64 -9.29
N PRO A 65 -1.99 -0.58 -9.32
CA PRO A 65 -1.33 -1.19 -8.17
C PRO A 65 -0.19 -0.31 -7.68
N HIS A 66 -0.20 -0.02 -6.39
CA HIS A 66 0.84 0.78 -5.76
C HIS A 66 1.01 0.38 -4.29
N LEU A 67 2.14 0.77 -3.72
CA LEU A 67 2.39 0.71 -2.29
C LEU A 67 2.53 2.13 -1.73
N SER A 68 1.80 2.44 -0.67
CA SER A 68 1.97 3.73 0.02
C SER A 68 3.19 3.68 0.92
N ILE A 69 4.14 4.58 0.68
CA ILE A 69 5.25 4.83 1.60
C ILE A 69 4.78 5.73 2.74
N ASN A 70 4.05 6.79 2.40
CA ASN A 70 3.47 7.72 3.34
C ASN A 70 2.10 8.10 2.82
N ARG A 71 1.09 8.08 3.69
CA ARG A 71 -0.24 8.58 3.37
C ARG A 71 -0.70 9.56 4.43
N GLY A 72 -0.53 10.85 4.15
CA GLY A 72 -1.01 11.95 4.97
C GLY A 72 -0.26 12.16 6.28
N GLU A 73 0.90 11.56 6.44
CA GLU A 73 1.81 11.96 7.53
C GLU A 73 2.68 13.10 7.01
N GLU A 74 2.66 14.24 7.69
CA GLU A 74 3.52 15.36 7.34
C GLU A 74 4.99 15.03 7.62
N PRO A 75 5.92 15.26 6.67
CA PRO A 75 7.35 15.17 6.94
C PRO A 75 7.74 16.02 8.15
N ARG A 76 8.56 15.46 9.03
CA ARG A 76 9.17 16.21 10.14
C ARG A 76 10.57 16.71 9.79
N ALA A 77 11.12 16.24 8.67
CA ALA A 77 12.41 16.62 8.12
C ALA A 77 12.36 16.51 6.59
N ASN A 78 13.18 17.31 5.89
CA ASN A 78 13.43 17.20 4.46
C ASN A 78 12.17 17.17 3.58
N GLY A 79 11.11 17.88 3.97
CA GLY A 79 9.84 17.90 3.21
C GLY A 79 9.99 18.43 1.79
N GLU A 80 10.97 19.30 1.54
CA GLU A 80 11.28 19.84 0.21
C GLU A 80 12.02 18.85 -0.70
N ASP A 81 12.70 17.85 -0.12
CA ASP A 81 13.50 16.85 -0.85
C ASP A 81 12.64 15.70 -1.40
N TRP A 82 11.36 15.70 -1.07
CA TRP A 82 10.46 14.59 -1.28
C TRP A 82 10.33 14.13 -2.75
N GLY A 83 10.42 15.06 -3.69
CA GLY A 83 10.45 14.77 -5.12
C GLY A 83 11.84 14.58 -5.72
N LYS A 84 12.90 15.06 -5.05
CA LYS A 84 14.27 15.08 -5.60
C LYS A 84 15.08 13.87 -5.17
N PHE A 85 14.86 13.39 -3.95
CA PHE A 85 15.68 12.33 -3.37
C PHE A 85 15.50 10.99 -4.08
N MET A 86 14.26 10.65 -4.48
CA MET A 86 13.96 9.31 -5.00
C MET A 86 12.91 9.22 -6.12
N ALA A 87 12.25 10.31 -6.54
CA ALA A 87 11.23 10.20 -7.59
C ALA A 87 11.83 9.64 -8.89
N GLY A 88 11.11 8.75 -9.55
CA GLY A 88 11.56 8.06 -10.76
C GLY A 88 12.57 6.94 -10.51
N ARG A 89 13.07 6.74 -9.28
CA ARG A 89 13.97 5.62 -8.98
C ARG A 89 13.20 4.30 -8.98
N LYS A 90 13.84 3.29 -9.58
CA LYS A 90 13.39 1.90 -9.51
C LYS A 90 13.81 1.30 -8.18
N VAL A 91 12.89 0.62 -7.52
CA VAL A 91 13.11 -0.05 -6.24
C VAL A 91 12.59 -1.48 -6.29
N LYS A 92 13.27 -2.39 -5.60
CA LYS A 92 12.75 -3.75 -5.41
C LYS A 92 11.64 -3.74 -4.38
N VAL A 93 10.58 -4.46 -4.69
CA VAL A 93 9.43 -4.65 -3.80
C VAL A 93 9.27 -6.14 -3.56
N HIS A 94 9.34 -6.53 -2.29
CA HIS A 94 9.06 -7.88 -1.84
C HIS A 94 7.62 -7.97 -1.40
N TYR A 95 6.90 -8.99 -1.83
CA TYR A 95 5.49 -9.17 -1.49
C TYR A 95 5.16 -10.60 -1.07
N SER A 96 4.14 -10.72 -0.24
CA SER A 96 3.56 -11.98 0.18
C SER A 96 2.69 -12.58 -0.91
N ASN A 97 2.62 -13.91 -0.98
CA ASN A 97 1.64 -14.61 -1.81
C ASN A 97 0.25 -14.72 -1.15
N LEU A 98 0.13 -14.32 0.12
CA LEU A 98 -1.09 -14.50 0.90
C LEU A 98 -1.94 -13.23 0.88
N ILE A 99 -3.20 -13.36 0.44
CA ILE A 99 -4.22 -12.33 0.59
C ILE A 99 -4.66 -12.27 2.05
N ARG A 100 -4.76 -11.06 2.57
CA ARG A 100 -5.29 -10.76 3.91
C ARG A 100 -6.44 -9.79 3.79
N GLN A 101 -7.38 -9.86 4.73
CA GLN A 101 -8.42 -8.85 4.89
C GLN A 101 -8.11 -8.02 6.14
N THR A 102 -8.28 -6.70 6.04
CA THR A 102 -8.31 -5.83 7.22
C THR A 102 -9.43 -6.31 8.14
N SER A 103 -9.20 -6.30 9.45
CA SER A 103 -10.24 -6.64 10.42
C SER A 103 -10.45 -5.47 11.36
N ARG A 104 -11.69 -5.24 11.78
CA ARG A 104 -12.05 -4.15 12.70
C ARG A 104 -11.19 -4.14 13.97
N ARG A 105 -10.72 -5.31 14.41
CA ARG A 105 -9.87 -5.46 15.60
C ARG A 105 -8.47 -4.83 15.42
N ILE A 106 -7.96 -4.73 14.19
CA ILE A 106 -6.58 -4.29 13.92
C ILE A 106 -6.50 -2.78 13.72
N ASP A 107 -7.37 -2.19 12.90
CA ASP A 107 -7.28 -0.79 12.50
C ASP A 107 -8.63 -0.05 12.53
N GLY A 108 -9.66 -0.67 13.13
CA GLY A 108 -11.04 -0.16 13.14
C GLY A 108 -11.71 -0.23 11.76
N LYS A 109 -11.05 -0.80 10.75
CA LYS A 109 -11.51 -0.89 9.37
C LYS A 109 -11.52 -2.36 8.97
N ASP A 110 -12.57 -2.74 8.28
CA ASP A 110 -12.72 -4.10 7.77
C ASP A 110 -13.25 -3.91 6.37
N HIS A 111 -12.40 -3.43 5.48
CA HIS A 111 -12.85 -2.95 4.18
C HIS A 111 -11.93 -3.33 3.05
N PHE A 112 -10.71 -3.80 3.31
CA PHE A 112 -9.71 -4.01 2.27
C PHE A 112 -9.18 -5.42 2.29
N TRP A 113 -9.15 -6.05 1.11
CA TRP A 113 -8.25 -7.18 0.85
C TRP A 113 -6.95 -6.65 0.27
N PHE A 114 -5.84 -7.16 0.79
CA PHE A 114 -4.50 -6.69 0.45
C PHE A 114 -3.47 -7.82 0.58
N ILE A 115 -2.31 -7.60 -0.02
CA ILE A 115 -1.12 -8.42 0.22
C ILE A 115 -0.08 -7.59 0.94
N ASP A 116 0.62 -8.20 1.90
CA ASP A 116 1.74 -7.55 2.60
C ASP A 116 2.89 -7.33 1.62
N ALA A 117 3.51 -6.15 1.69
CA ALA A 117 4.63 -5.82 0.84
C ALA A 117 5.62 -4.86 1.52
N GLU A 118 6.87 -4.95 1.10
CA GLU A 118 8.00 -4.22 1.64
C GLU A 118 8.85 -3.71 0.49
N ILE A 119 9.37 -2.49 0.61
CA ILE A 119 10.30 -1.92 -0.37
C ILE A 119 11.70 -2.00 0.23
N GLU A 120 12.68 -2.35 -0.59
CA GLU A 120 14.08 -2.22 -0.20
C GLU A 120 14.37 -0.75 0.16
N ASP A 121 15.02 -0.50 1.30
CA ASP A 121 15.26 0.84 1.85
C ASP A 121 14.05 1.60 2.42
N TYR A 122 12.91 0.95 2.63
CA TYR A 122 11.70 1.58 3.21
C TYR A 122 12.00 2.36 4.51
N VAL A 123 12.79 1.75 5.41
CA VAL A 123 13.20 2.37 6.68
C VAL A 123 14.09 3.59 6.45
N LYS A 124 15.07 3.51 5.54
CA LYS A 124 15.97 4.63 5.23
C LYS A 124 15.18 5.82 4.71
N LEU A 125 14.23 5.54 3.83
CA LEU A 125 13.39 6.56 3.22
C LEU A 125 12.45 7.21 4.24
N ARG A 126 11.80 6.43 5.11
CA ARG A 126 10.97 7.00 6.19
C ARG A 126 11.80 7.77 7.21
N LYS A 127 13.01 7.31 7.56
CA LYS A 127 13.96 8.05 8.41
C LYS A 127 14.35 9.39 7.79
N HIS A 128 14.65 9.43 6.50
CA HIS A 128 15.03 10.66 5.79
C HIS A 128 13.96 11.76 5.92
N PHE A 129 12.68 11.39 5.89
CA PHE A 129 11.57 12.35 6.02
C PHE A 129 11.08 12.57 7.47
N GLY A 130 11.76 12.00 8.47
CA GLY A 130 11.34 12.07 9.87
C GLY A 130 10.01 11.36 10.15
N LEU A 131 9.65 10.36 9.34
CA LEU A 131 8.42 9.58 9.48
C LEU A 131 8.63 8.38 10.39
N ARG A 132 7.53 7.89 10.98
CA ARG A 132 7.56 6.72 11.84
C ARG A 132 7.95 5.46 11.05
N TYR A 133 9.14 4.90 11.24
CA TYR A 133 9.60 3.75 10.45
C TYR A 133 9.45 2.39 11.16
N ASP A 134 9.03 2.37 12.42
CA ASP A 134 8.71 1.16 13.18
C ASP A 134 7.54 1.33 14.17
N TYR A 135 7.02 0.22 14.68
CA TYR A 135 6.10 0.17 15.83
C TYR A 135 6.54 -0.96 16.76
N LYS A 136 6.98 -0.63 17.99
CA LYS A 136 7.43 -1.61 18.99
C LYS A 136 8.51 -2.58 18.45
N GLY A 137 9.49 -2.06 17.71
CA GLY A 137 10.57 -2.86 17.13
C GLY A 137 10.21 -3.63 15.85
N VAL A 138 8.96 -3.55 15.39
CA VAL A 138 8.55 -4.13 14.10
C VAL A 138 8.70 -3.06 13.01
N PRO A 139 9.53 -3.31 11.97
CA PRO A 139 9.65 -2.39 10.84
C PRO A 139 8.28 -2.15 10.19
N PHE A 140 8.06 -0.93 9.72
CA PHE A 140 6.86 -0.61 8.97
C PHE A 140 6.80 -1.48 7.71
N LYS A 141 5.64 -2.12 7.48
CA LYS A 141 5.32 -2.86 6.25
C LYS A 141 4.19 -2.16 5.53
N GLY A 142 4.34 -2.02 4.22
CA GLY A 142 3.26 -1.55 3.37
C GLY A 142 2.33 -2.70 2.98
N HIS A 143 1.31 -2.34 2.19
CA HIS A 143 0.45 -3.30 1.56
C HIS A 143 0.08 -2.82 0.17
N ILE A 144 -0.29 -3.78 -0.68
CA ILE A 144 -0.87 -3.53 -2.00
C ILE A 144 -2.33 -3.91 -1.91
N THR A 145 -3.22 -2.94 -2.08
CA THR A 145 -4.67 -3.15 -2.03
C THR A 145 -5.14 -3.88 -3.29
N VAL A 146 -5.87 -4.98 -3.10
CA VAL A 146 -6.43 -5.82 -4.18
C VAL A 146 -7.90 -5.46 -4.43
N ALA A 147 -8.70 -5.35 -3.36
CA ALA A 147 -10.14 -5.15 -3.41
C ALA A 147 -10.65 -4.42 -2.18
N ARG A 148 -11.85 -3.82 -2.26
CA ARG A 148 -12.52 -3.15 -1.15
C ARG A 148 -13.97 -3.60 -0.95
N ALA A 149 -14.29 -4.10 0.25
CA ALA A 149 -15.62 -4.46 0.73
C ALA A 149 -16.39 -3.24 1.27
N TYR A 150 -17.71 -3.26 1.11
CA TYR A 150 -18.63 -2.25 1.63
C TYR A 150 -19.77 -2.87 2.45
#